data_AF-A0A7X6TI76-F1
#
_entry.id   AF-A0A7X6TI76-F1
#
_cell.length_a   1.000
_cell.length_b   1.000
_cell.length_c   1.000
_cell.angle_alpha   90.00
_cell.angle_beta   90.00
_cell.angle_gamma   90.00
#
_symmetry.space_group_name_H-M   'P 1'
#
loop_
_entity.id
_entity.type
_entity.pdbx_description
1 polymer ?
#
loop_
_entity_poly.entity_id
_entity_poly.type
_entity_poly.pdbx_seq_one_letter_code
_entity_poly.pdbx_strand_id
1 'polypeptide(L)'
;MKYLVFTICLIVLTTFALNARANDAQAALTDSEIGHSVPGYLSDEEKQWFKTFYEGNMLADGWHEITAYLLSRTPEEERSAQRLALDNLGRKIVLEWVRPNDVRKVDTDMLRTWGSELKKTAKQDPQQLARTIAAIDQEVEAVLD
;
A
#
# COMPACT_ATOMS: atom_id res chain seq x y z
N MET A 1 16.16 -55.45 -13.97
CA MET A 1 15.05 -54.82 -13.22
C MET A 1 15.50 -53.40 -12.82
N LYS A 2 15.58 -52.41 -13.71
CA LYS A 2 14.52 -51.74 -14.51
C LYS A 2 13.39 -51.05 -13.70
N TYR A 3 13.40 -51.12 -12.36
CA TYR A 3 12.42 -50.43 -11.52
C TYR A 3 13.03 -49.43 -10.52
N LEU A 4 14.36 -49.38 -10.35
CA LEU A 4 15.00 -48.47 -9.39
C LEU A 4 15.03 -47.00 -9.85
N VAL A 5 15.03 -46.75 -11.17
CA VAL A 5 15.11 -45.38 -11.73
C VAL A 5 13.72 -44.71 -11.80
N PHE A 6 12.64 -45.50 -11.87
CA PHE A 6 11.27 -44.97 -11.93
C PHE A 6 10.78 -44.43 -10.59
N THR A 7 11.25 -44.99 -9.47
CA THR A 7 10.83 -44.56 -8.12
C THR A 7 11.46 -43.25 -7.69
N ILE A 8 12.66 -42.92 -8.18
CA ILE A 8 13.34 -41.64 -7.87
C ILE A 8 12.64 -40.47 -8.59
N CYS A 9 12.09 -40.69 -9.78
CA CYS A 9 11.40 -39.64 -10.54
C CYS A 9 10.05 -39.23 -9.89
N LEU A 10 9.36 -40.18 -9.24
CA LEU A 10 8.08 -39.91 -8.57
C LEU A 10 8.25 -39.10 -7.28
N ILE A 11 9.38 -39.22 -6.57
CA ILE A 11 9.65 -38.48 -5.32
C ILE A 11 10.08 -37.04 -5.61
N VAL A 12 10.71 -36.78 -6.76
CA VAL A 12 11.06 -35.42 -7.18
C VAL A 12 9.82 -34.67 -7.69
N LEU A 13 8.88 -35.34 -8.37
CA LEU A 13 7.64 -34.69 -8.83
C LEU A 13 6.65 -34.34 -7.70
N THR A 14 6.63 -35.07 -6.58
CA THR A 14 5.79 -34.70 -5.43
C THR A 14 6.38 -33.56 -4.59
N THR A 15 7.70 -33.37 -4.61
CA THR A 15 8.35 -32.26 -3.88
C THR A 15 8.28 -30.93 -4.63
N PHE A 16 8.27 -30.92 -5.97
CA PHE A 16 8.01 -29.70 -6.73
C PHE A 16 6.56 -29.19 -6.60
N ALA A 17 5.58 -30.09 -6.50
CA ALA A 17 4.17 -29.70 -6.37
C ALA A 17 3.80 -29.18 -4.97
N LEU A 18 4.48 -29.64 -3.91
CA LEU A 18 4.30 -29.06 -2.56
C LEU A 18 4.98 -27.69 -2.44
N ASN A 19 6.18 -27.53 -3.03
CA ASN A 19 6.89 -26.25 -2.96
C ASN A 19 6.21 -25.14 -3.77
N ALA A 20 5.55 -25.45 -4.89
CA ALA A 20 4.78 -24.45 -5.64
C ALA A 20 3.57 -23.93 -4.82
N ARG A 21 2.81 -24.83 -4.18
CA ARG A 21 1.66 -24.44 -3.34
C ARG A 21 2.08 -23.75 -2.04
N ALA A 22 3.20 -24.15 -1.46
CA ALA A 22 3.78 -23.47 -0.31
C ALA A 22 4.20 -22.05 -0.70
N ASN A 23 4.81 -21.85 -1.86
CA ASN A 23 5.22 -20.51 -2.31
C ASN A 23 4.03 -19.59 -2.65
N ASP A 24 2.95 -20.13 -3.21
CA ASP A 24 1.71 -19.37 -3.45
C ASP A 24 0.99 -19.02 -2.14
N ALA A 25 1.01 -19.93 -1.16
CA ALA A 25 0.47 -19.69 0.18
C ALA A 25 1.39 -18.80 1.03
N GLN A 26 2.71 -18.87 0.86
CA GLN A 26 3.69 -17.98 1.49
C GLN A 26 3.61 -16.58 0.87
N ALA A 27 3.41 -16.46 -0.45
CA ALA A 27 3.20 -15.16 -1.10
C ALA A 27 1.94 -14.46 -0.57
N ALA A 28 0.88 -15.23 -0.26
CA ALA A 28 -0.31 -14.70 0.40
C ALA A 28 -0.11 -14.35 1.89
N LEU A 29 0.96 -14.83 2.52
CA LEU A 29 1.28 -14.59 3.93
C LEU A 29 2.38 -13.54 4.16
N THR A 30 3.16 -13.20 3.12
CA THR A 30 4.25 -12.19 3.21
C THR A 30 3.85 -10.79 2.79
N ASP A 31 2.65 -10.59 2.24
CA ASP A 31 2.15 -9.26 1.84
C ASP A 31 1.59 -8.44 3.03
N SER A 32 1.69 -8.99 4.24
CA SER A 32 1.10 -8.45 5.45
C SER A 32 2.10 -8.29 6.58
N GLU A 33 3.16 -7.50 6.37
CA GLU A 33 3.88 -6.89 7.50
C GLU A 33 3.52 -5.41 7.73
N ILE A 34 2.77 -4.77 6.82
CA ILE A 34 1.89 -3.61 7.05
C ILE A 34 0.70 -3.73 6.07
N GLY A 35 -0.08 -4.81 6.18
CA GLY A 35 -1.08 -5.18 5.16
C GLY A 35 -2.34 -4.32 5.24
N HIS A 36 -2.50 -3.36 4.32
CA HIS A 36 -3.78 -2.69 4.09
C HIS A 36 -4.76 -3.71 3.49
N SER A 37 -5.48 -4.43 4.35
CA SER A 37 -6.47 -5.39 3.90
C SER A 37 -7.61 -4.67 3.18
N VAL A 38 -7.89 -5.10 1.95
CA VAL A 38 -8.97 -4.55 1.14
C VAL A 38 -10.30 -4.81 1.88
N PRO A 39 -11.06 -3.78 2.26
CA PRO A 39 -12.29 -3.99 3.01
C PRO A 39 -13.31 -4.81 2.21
N GLY A 40 -13.89 -5.84 2.84
CA GLY A 40 -14.78 -6.78 2.17
C GLY A 40 -16.12 -6.18 1.69
N TYR A 41 -16.50 -5.01 2.21
CA TYR A 41 -17.73 -4.30 1.83
C TYR A 41 -17.60 -3.48 0.55
N LEU A 42 -16.39 -3.32 -0.01
CA LEU A 42 -16.19 -2.61 -1.27
C LEU A 42 -16.73 -3.42 -2.45
N SER A 43 -17.32 -2.72 -3.42
CA SER A 43 -17.62 -3.26 -4.74
C SER A 43 -16.34 -3.62 -5.50
N ASP A 44 -16.45 -4.42 -6.56
CA ASP A 44 -15.27 -4.85 -7.32
C ASP A 44 -14.54 -3.69 -8.01
N GLU A 45 -15.28 -2.65 -8.42
CA GLU A 45 -14.69 -1.41 -8.95
C GLU A 45 -13.93 -0.65 -7.86
N GLU A 46 -14.53 -0.46 -6.68
CA GLU A 46 -13.87 0.19 -5.54
C GLU A 46 -12.62 -0.56 -5.11
N LYS A 47 -12.63 -1.91 -5.13
CA LYS A 47 -11.44 -2.73 -4.84
C LYS A 47 -10.32 -2.48 -5.85
N GLN A 48 -10.65 -2.32 -7.13
CA GLN A 48 -9.66 -2.03 -8.17
C GLN A 48 -9.03 -0.65 -7.97
N TRP A 49 -9.83 0.36 -7.61
CA TRP A 49 -9.32 1.69 -7.28
C TRP A 49 -8.53 1.69 -5.96
N PHE A 50 -8.96 0.92 -4.96
CA PHE A 50 -8.23 0.75 -3.70
C PHE A 50 -6.82 0.20 -3.98
N LYS A 51 -6.71 -0.83 -4.82
CA LYS A 51 -5.43 -1.39 -5.26
C LYS A 51 -4.58 -0.34 -5.99
N THR A 52 -5.20 0.38 -6.93
CA THR A 52 -4.53 1.45 -7.70
C THR A 52 -3.99 2.56 -6.80
N PHE A 53 -4.69 2.92 -5.73
CA PHE A 53 -4.22 3.91 -4.77
C PHE A 53 -2.90 3.50 -4.09
N TYR A 54 -2.81 2.27 -3.61
CA TYR A 54 -1.62 1.79 -2.90
C TYR A 54 -0.46 1.44 -3.81
N GLU A 55 -0.74 0.77 -4.94
CA GLU A 55 0.27 0.28 -5.88
C GLU A 55 0.68 1.33 -6.92
N GLY A 56 -0.18 2.30 -7.21
CA GLY A 56 0.03 3.26 -8.27
C GLY A 56 -0.29 2.71 -9.64
N ASN A 57 0.17 3.42 -10.67
CA ASN A 57 0.06 3.02 -12.06
C ASN A 57 1.17 3.67 -12.90
N MET A 58 1.14 3.48 -14.22
CA MET A 58 2.15 4.00 -15.14
C MET A 58 2.34 5.53 -15.13
N LEU A 59 1.37 6.29 -14.63
CA LEU A 59 1.36 7.75 -14.64
C LEU A 59 1.63 8.37 -13.25
N ALA A 60 1.50 7.58 -12.17
CA ALA A 60 1.62 8.10 -10.82
C ALA A 60 2.04 7.00 -9.82
N ASP A 61 3.03 7.34 -8.98
CA ASP A 61 3.47 6.52 -7.85
C ASP A 61 2.30 6.23 -6.89
N GLY A 62 2.25 4.99 -6.40
CA GLY A 62 1.27 4.56 -5.39
C GLY A 62 1.63 5.01 -3.98
N TRP A 63 0.66 4.96 -3.07
CA TRP A 63 0.87 5.33 -1.67
C TRP A 63 2.03 4.56 -1.01
N HIS A 64 2.25 3.29 -1.35
CA HIS A 64 3.38 2.52 -0.83
C HIS A 64 4.74 3.11 -1.24
N GLU A 65 4.88 3.51 -2.50
CA GLU A 65 6.11 4.14 -2.98
C GLU A 65 6.31 5.53 -2.35
N ILE A 66 5.24 6.32 -2.26
CA ILE A 66 5.26 7.63 -1.60
C ILE A 66 5.73 7.46 -0.15
N THR A 67 5.06 6.61 0.62
CA THR A 67 5.38 6.40 2.05
C THR A 67 6.78 5.84 2.26
N ALA A 68 7.26 4.91 1.41
CA ALA A 68 8.63 4.43 1.45
C ALA A 68 9.64 5.58 1.23
N TYR A 69 9.38 6.44 0.25
CA TYR A 69 10.19 7.62 -0.01
C TYR A 69 10.22 8.58 1.19
N LEU A 70 9.06 8.90 1.77
CA LEU A 70 8.95 9.79 2.93
C LEU A 70 9.74 9.23 4.13
N LEU A 71 9.53 7.96 4.46
CA LEU A 71 10.18 7.30 5.60
C LEU A 71 11.69 7.14 5.42
N SER A 72 12.19 7.07 4.18
CA SER A 72 13.64 7.10 3.90
C SER A 72 14.31 8.43 4.25
N ARG A 73 13.51 9.50 4.41
CA ARG A 73 13.95 10.86 4.78
C ARG A 73 13.65 11.22 6.23
N THR A 74 12.91 10.37 6.95
CA THR A 74 12.57 10.57 8.36
C THR A 74 13.69 10.06 9.27
N PRO A 75 14.06 10.81 10.33
CA PRO A 75 14.98 10.32 11.37
C PRO A 75 14.54 8.97 11.96
N GLU A 76 15.48 8.13 12.40
CA GLU A 76 15.17 6.77 12.86
C GLU A 76 14.21 6.74 14.04
N GLU A 77 14.45 7.65 14.99
CA GLU A 77 13.67 7.87 16.18
C GLU A 77 12.21 8.27 15.89
N GLU A 78 11.94 8.87 14.74
CA GLU A 78 10.62 9.35 14.32
C GLU A 78 9.92 8.39 13.33
N ARG A 79 10.66 7.50 12.67
CA ARG A 79 10.15 6.63 11.58
C ARG A 79 8.92 5.83 11.97
N SER A 80 8.87 5.27 13.18
CA SER A 80 7.73 4.47 13.64
C SER A 80 6.46 5.31 13.82
N ALA A 81 6.59 6.48 14.45
CA ALA A 81 5.47 7.41 14.63
C ALA A 81 4.99 7.96 13.27
N GLN A 82 5.93 8.27 12.38
CA GLN A 82 5.63 8.79 11.06
C GLN A 82 4.92 7.76 10.17
N ARG A 83 5.33 6.49 10.25
CA ARG A 83 4.67 5.37 9.57
C ARG A 83 3.21 5.26 10.00
N LEU A 84 2.95 5.23 11.30
CA LEU A 84 1.58 5.14 11.83
C LEU A 84 0.70 6.31 11.35
N ALA A 85 1.25 7.53 11.31
CA ALA A 85 0.53 8.70 10.81
C ALA A 85 0.19 8.55 9.31
N LEU A 86 1.15 8.09 8.50
CA LEU A 86 0.95 7.86 7.06
C LEU A 86 -0.03 6.73 6.75
N ASP A 87 -0.03 5.66 7.55
CA ASP A 87 -0.98 4.55 7.41
C ASP A 87 -2.41 5.01 7.72
N ASN A 88 -2.56 5.83 8.76
CA ASN A 88 -3.86 6.43 9.12
C ASN A 88 -4.35 7.38 8.03
N LEU A 89 -3.48 8.26 7.55
CA LEU A 89 -3.80 9.21 6.50
C LEU A 89 -4.19 8.50 5.20
N GLY A 90 -3.37 7.54 4.74
CA GLY A 90 -3.64 6.77 3.52
C GLY A 90 -4.98 6.03 3.58
N ARG A 91 -5.30 5.45 4.74
CA ARG A 91 -6.59 4.77 4.96
C ARG A 91 -7.78 5.72 4.88
N LYS A 92 -7.70 6.92 5.48
CA LYS A 92 -8.79 7.92 5.38
C LYS A 92 -9.01 8.33 3.92
N ILE A 93 -7.92 8.65 3.22
CA ILE A 93 -7.97 9.09 1.82
C ILE A 93 -8.55 8.00 0.92
N VAL A 94 -8.02 6.77 0.98
CA VAL A 94 -8.45 5.71 0.05
C VAL A 94 -9.91 5.33 0.24
N LEU A 95 -10.39 5.26 1.48
CA LEU A 95 -11.77 4.83 1.75
C LEU A 95 -12.81 5.82 1.23
N GLU A 96 -12.45 7.10 1.13
CA GLU A 96 -13.30 8.10 0.49
C GLU A 96 -13.08 8.15 -1.03
N TRP A 97 -11.82 8.16 -1.47
CA TRP A 97 -11.48 8.40 -2.88
C TRP A 97 -11.98 7.30 -3.83
N VAL A 98 -12.07 6.05 -3.36
CA VAL A 98 -12.55 4.91 -4.18
C VAL A 98 -14.04 4.96 -4.45
N ARG A 99 -14.81 5.76 -3.69
CA ARG A 99 -16.25 5.89 -3.86
C ARG A 99 -16.62 6.45 -5.23
N PRO A 100 -17.86 6.24 -5.70
CA PRO A 100 -18.33 6.80 -6.96
C PRO A 100 -18.10 8.32 -7.06
N ASN A 101 -17.71 8.78 -8.25
CA ASN A 101 -17.30 10.18 -8.48
C ASN A 101 -18.37 11.21 -8.15
N ASP A 102 -19.65 10.84 -8.21
CA ASP A 102 -20.81 11.68 -7.94
C ASP A 102 -21.07 11.88 -6.44
N VAL A 103 -20.47 11.06 -5.57
CA VAL A 103 -20.68 11.13 -4.11
C VAL A 103 -19.41 11.32 -3.29
N ARG A 104 -18.23 11.04 -3.85
CA ARG A 104 -16.96 11.18 -3.13
C ARG A 104 -16.66 12.65 -2.83
N LYS A 105 -16.12 12.90 -1.63
CA LYS A 105 -15.65 14.22 -1.21
C LYS A 105 -14.17 14.46 -1.56
N VAL A 106 -13.38 13.39 -1.65
CA VAL A 106 -11.96 13.42 -2.01
C VAL A 106 -11.79 13.11 -3.49
N ASP A 107 -11.26 14.07 -4.25
CA ASP A 107 -11.01 13.91 -5.69
C ASP A 107 -9.52 13.66 -6.02
N THR A 108 -9.25 13.39 -7.29
CA THR A 108 -7.89 13.09 -7.78
C THR A 108 -6.95 14.30 -7.74
N ASP A 109 -7.47 15.53 -7.80
CA ASP A 109 -6.65 16.74 -7.70
C ASP A 109 -6.17 16.99 -6.26
N MET A 110 -6.99 16.65 -5.27
CA MET A 110 -6.59 16.63 -3.86
C MET A 110 -5.45 15.64 -3.62
N LEU A 111 -5.58 14.39 -4.09
CA LEU A 111 -4.52 13.37 -4.00
C LEU A 111 -3.20 13.87 -4.62
N ARG A 112 -3.27 14.47 -5.81
CA ARG A 112 -2.10 15.02 -6.51
C ARG A 112 -1.45 16.15 -5.71
N THR A 113 -2.26 17.03 -5.12
CA THR A 113 -1.79 18.16 -4.30
C THR A 113 -1.09 17.66 -3.05
N TRP A 114 -1.75 16.82 -2.24
CA TRP A 114 -1.19 16.26 -1.01
C TRP A 114 0.05 15.40 -1.27
N GLY A 115 0.01 14.54 -2.29
CA GLY A 115 1.17 13.73 -2.67
C GLY A 115 2.37 14.58 -3.11
N SER A 116 2.13 15.66 -3.86
CA SER A 116 3.18 16.60 -4.26
C SER A 116 3.74 17.37 -3.05
N GLU A 117 2.88 17.79 -2.13
CA GLU A 117 3.28 18.50 -0.92
C GLU A 117 4.16 17.63 -0.02
N LEU A 118 3.73 16.41 0.26
CA LEU A 118 4.51 15.43 1.03
C LEU A 118 5.89 15.19 0.42
N LYS A 119 5.95 14.91 -0.89
CA LYS A 119 7.22 14.68 -1.61
C LYS A 119 8.11 15.91 -1.58
N LYS A 120 7.54 17.10 -1.79
CA LYS A 120 8.27 18.37 -1.77
C LYS A 120 8.86 18.63 -0.38
N THR A 121 8.07 18.48 0.68
CA THR A 121 8.54 18.65 2.06
C THR A 121 9.64 17.65 2.39
N ALA A 122 9.45 16.36 2.13
CA ALA A 122 10.49 15.35 2.38
C ALA A 122 11.78 15.59 1.58
N LYS A 123 11.70 16.26 0.42
CA LYS A 123 12.88 16.62 -0.39
C LYS A 123 13.60 17.87 0.11
N GLN A 124 12.85 18.89 0.54
CA GLN A 124 13.37 20.23 0.78
C GLN A 124 13.57 20.53 2.27
N ASP A 125 12.67 20.06 3.12
CA ASP A 125 12.66 20.30 4.55
C ASP A 125 12.09 19.09 5.32
N PRO A 126 12.86 17.99 5.46
CA PRO A 126 12.39 16.78 6.14
C PRO A 126 11.93 17.01 7.58
N GLN A 127 12.44 18.04 8.26
CA GLN A 127 12.06 18.37 9.64
C GLN A 127 10.60 18.86 9.73
N GLN A 128 10.04 19.35 8.63
CA GLN A 128 8.64 19.79 8.54
C GLN A 128 7.68 18.68 8.11
N LEU A 129 8.19 17.48 7.79
CA LEU A 129 7.37 16.39 7.26
C LEU A 129 6.27 15.96 8.24
N ALA A 130 6.59 15.84 9.53
CA ALA A 130 5.62 15.51 10.57
C ALA A 130 4.48 16.54 10.63
N ARG A 131 4.81 17.83 10.56
CA ARG A 131 3.82 18.92 10.55
C ARG A 131 2.97 18.92 9.29
N THR A 132 3.59 18.64 8.13
CA THR A 132 2.88 18.56 6.84
C THR A 132 1.88 17.40 6.84
N ILE A 133 2.27 16.24 7.35
CA ILE A 133 1.38 15.08 7.46
C ILE A 133 0.19 15.39 8.38
N ALA A 134 0.43 16.05 9.52
CA ALA A 134 -0.64 16.46 10.42
C ALA A 134 -1.58 17.51 9.79
N ALA A 135 -1.05 18.46 9.02
CA ALA A 135 -1.86 19.46 8.32
C ALA A 135 -2.77 18.81 7.25
N ILE A 136 -2.22 17.92 6.43
CA ILE A 136 -3.00 17.18 5.42
C ILE A 136 -4.04 16.29 6.09
N ASP A 137 -3.73 15.65 7.22
CA ASP A 137 -4.69 14.84 7.97
C ASP A 137 -5.88 15.67 8.47
N GLN A 138 -5.63 16.90 8.93
CA GLN A 138 -6.69 17.84 9.31
C GLN A 138 -7.51 18.33 8.11
N GLU A 139 -6.87 18.57 6.96
CA GLU A 139 -7.59 18.91 5.73
C GLU A 139 -8.49 17.76 5.26
N VAL A 140 -7.98 16.53 5.31
CA VAL A 140 -8.77 15.34 5.01
C VAL A 140 -9.97 15.24 5.96
N GLU A 141 -9.77 15.40 7.28
CA GLU A 141 -10.89 15.39 8.24
C GLU A 141 -11.94 16.45 7.91
N ALA A 142 -11.52 17.68 7.62
CA ALA A 142 -12.43 18.76 7.26
C ALA A 142 -13.19 18.52 5.94
N VAL A 143 -12.58 17.80 4.98
CA VAL A 143 -13.25 17.38 3.75
C VAL A 143 -14.25 16.25 4.02
N LEU A 144 -13.98 15.39 5.01
CA LEU A 144 -14.82 14.22 5.30
C LEU A 144 -16.04 14.52 6.19
N ASP A 145 -16.01 15.60 6.97
CA ASP A 145 -17.16 16.10 7.73
C ASP A 145 -18.35 16.51 6.83
#